data_AF-A0A067TBJ4-F1
#
_entry.id   AF-A0A067TBJ4-F1
#
_cell.length_a   1.000
_cell.length_b   1.000
_cell.length_c   1.000
_cell.angle_alpha   90.00
_cell.angle_beta   90.00
_cell.angle_gamma   90.00
#
_symmetry.space_group_name_H-M   'P 1'
#
loop_
_entity.id
_entity.type
_entity.pdbx_description
1 polymer ?
#
loop_
_entity_poly.entity_id
_entity_poly.type
_entity_poly.pdbx_seq_one_letter_code
_entity_poly.pdbx_strand_id
1 'polypeptide(L)'
;MSVWARNLKRTTRQTWQQPRRRRHIEDNDVADYYKFQPDLFEEEEKVRVYNNIPIPTWAVKRYSNVPALYDLPEIVYNQKPVIEEGRFVVLQPYSWDYANREEGCFVTKEVNYGNRLGYWLNPVSDSKIRKKMQGTLEKMNIVGKFYDLPVDFELAYNRSFFSPSIQSAMDDFGFIAITASSSTLDFLIPMIKSENLRRQAEANERGKTRTTRQIDHSHPCISDPKFELVAMHPHHFLPPGTQLSIFDPKEMVYESYVAAKDGHIRTSVDSWSPRLPCFERNDKNRLSGGDLIMQANVFFVILGADIKFRRYFKWADANPASVQRLPEDVVALMRRTMELAALLYQKQPVPEEGSEAFDEGESFPYCAVYENCEESEF
;
A
#
# COMPACT_ATOMS: atom_id res chain seq x y z
N MET A 1 30.52 34.39 -61.78
CA MET A 1 31.71 35.04 -61.18
C MET A 1 32.29 34.10 -60.12
N SER A 2 33.47 33.53 -60.43
CA SER A 2 34.55 33.02 -59.55
C SER A 2 34.16 32.24 -58.27
N VAL A 3 34.30 30.92 -58.13
CA VAL A 3 35.48 30.02 -58.25
C VAL A 3 36.68 30.56 -57.47
N TRP A 4 37.19 29.81 -56.49
CA TRP A 4 38.61 29.39 -56.37
C TRP A 4 38.75 28.36 -55.24
N ALA A 5 39.09 27.14 -55.63
CA ALA A 5 39.64 26.09 -54.78
C ALA A 5 41.17 26.25 -54.69
N ARG A 6 41.80 25.69 -53.63
CA ARG A 6 43.07 24.95 -53.75
C ARG A 6 43.44 24.16 -52.48
N ASN A 7 43.68 22.88 -52.73
CA ASN A 7 44.37 21.87 -51.94
C ASN A 7 45.86 22.18 -51.71
N LEU A 8 46.47 21.59 -50.67
CA LEU A 8 47.78 20.87 -50.76
C LEU A 8 48.13 20.03 -49.51
N LYS A 9 47.97 18.69 -49.66
CA LYS A 9 48.84 17.53 -49.33
C LYS A 9 49.61 17.37 -47.99
N ARG A 10 49.31 16.23 -47.31
CA ARG A 10 50.16 15.09 -46.81
C ARG A 10 51.68 15.34 -46.62
N THR A 11 52.31 14.96 -45.50
CA THR A 11 52.70 13.60 -44.99
C THR A 11 53.18 13.76 -43.52
N THR A 12 53.16 12.79 -42.57
CA THR A 12 53.95 11.54 -42.49
C THR A 12 53.43 10.59 -41.39
N ARG A 13 53.75 9.30 -41.53
CA ARG A 13 53.46 8.15 -40.64
C ARG A 13 54.27 8.18 -39.33
N GLN A 14 53.69 7.65 -38.25
CA GLN A 14 54.42 6.76 -37.32
C GLN A 14 53.45 5.82 -36.58
N THR A 15 53.79 4.53 -36.61
CA THR A 15 53.11 3.35 -36.06
C THR A 15 53.82 2.87 -34.78
N TRP A 16 53.19 1.88 -34.11
CA TRP A 16 53.71 1.00 -33.03
C TRP A 16 53.57 1.58 -31.60
N GLN A 17 53.14 0.88 -30.54
CA GLN A 17 52.81 -0.53 -30.31
C GLN A 17 52.09 -0.65 -28.95
N GLN A 18 51.16 -1.62 -28.79
CA GLN A 18 50.67 -2.05 -27.47
C GLN A 18 51.74 -2.84 -26.70
N PRO A 19 51.70 -2.83 -25.36
CA PRO A 19 52.18 -3.95 -24.56
C PRO A 19 50.99 -4.75 -23.99
N ARG A 20 50.87 -5.99 -24.45
CA ARG A 20 50.25 -7.09 -23.69
C ARG A 20 51.16 -7.44 -22.52
N ARG A 21 50.65 -7.45 -21.29
CA ARG A 21 51.17 -8.31 -20.22
C ARG A 21 50.04 -8.99 -19.49
N ARG A 22 49.95 -10.31 -19.68
CA ARG A 22 49.34 -11.26 -18.75
C ARG A 22 50.10 -11.18 -17.42
N ARG A 23 49.37 -11.10 -16.31
CA ARG A 23 49.81 -11.69 -15.04
C ARG A 23 48.64 -12.49 -14.48
N HIS A 24 48.93 -13.76 -14.23
CA HIS A 24 48.20 -14.60 -13.30
C HIS A 24 48.13 -13.89 -11.95
N ILE A 25 46.96 -13.85 -11.34
CA ILE A 25 46.82 -13.67 -9.90
C ILE A 25 46.28 -15.00 -9.41
N GLU A 26 47.14 -15.72 -8.71
CA GLU A 26 46.80 -16.91 -7.93
C GLU A 26 46.07 -16.48 -6.66
N ASP A 27 45.13 -17.31 -6.24
CA ASP A 27 44.48 -17.25 -4.94
C ASP A 27 45.51 -17.30 -3.81
N ASN A 28 45.42 -16.33 -2.89
CA ASN A 28 45.64 -16.42 -1.45
C ASN A 28 46.00 -15.03 -0.93
N ASP A 29 45.10 -14.41 -0.16
CA ASP A 29 45.39 -13.56 1.01
C ASP A 29 44.14 -12.72 1.38
N VAL A 30 43.16 -13.37 2.01
CA VAL A 30 42.00 -12.72 2.67
C VAL A 30 42.15 -12.86 4.20
N ALA A 31 43.37 -12.76 4.73
CA ALA A 31 43.64 -12.98 6.14
C ALA A 31 44.16 -11.76 6.93
N ASP A 32 44.48 -10.63 6.28
CA ASP A 32 45.16 -9.50 6.97
C ASP A 32 44.40 -8.17 7.02
N TYR A 33 43.10 -8.14 6.69
CA TYR A 33 42.32 -6.88 6.70
C TYR A 33 41.68 -6.50 8.06
N TYR A 34 41.91 -7.27 9.14
CA TYR A 34 41.32 -7.02 10.48
C TYR A 34 42.35 -6.78 11.59
N LYS A 35 43.42 -6.04 11.31
CA LYS A 35 44.29 -5.49 12.35
C LYS A 35 44.63 -4.05 12.00
N PHE A 36 43.84 -3.10 12.51
CA PHE A 36 44.21 -1.75 12.94
C PHE A 36 42.94 -0.88 13.00
N GLN A 37 42.36 -0.77 14.20
CA GLN A 37 41.59 0.41 14.59
C GLN A 37 42.21 0.96 15.88
N PRO A 38 42.65 2.23 15.92
CA PRO A 38 42.90 2.91 17.17
C PRO A 38 41.56 3.38 17.78
N ASP A 39 41.35 3.01 19.05
CA ASP A 39 40.37 3.62 19.95
C ASP A 39 40.66 5.12 20.07
N LEU A 40 39.80 5.96 19.53
CA LEU A 40 39.78 7.39 19.77
C LEU A 40 38.36 7.88 19.52
N PHE A 41 37.53 7.89 20.56
CA PHE A 41 36.63 9.00 20.90
C PHE A 41 36.15 8.77 22.35
N GLU A 42 36.81 9.45 23.29
CA GLU A 42 36.29 9.67 24.64
C GLU A 42 34.93 10.36 24.54
N GLU A 43 33.95 9.84 25.28
CA GLU A 43 32.63 10.45 25.44
C GLU A 43 32.75 11.77 26.22
N GLU A 44 32.70 12.90 25.52
CA GLU A 44 32.25 14.14 26.13
C GLU A 44 30.71 14.13 26.18
N GLU A 45 30.20 13.87 27.38
CA GLU A 45 28.79 13.96 27.76
C GLU A 45 28.27 15.40 27.56
N LYS A 46 27.81 15.72 26.34
CA LYS A 46 27.05 16.94 26.07
C LYS A 46 25.58 16.71 26.35
N VAL A 47 25.18 16.97 27.59
CA VAL A 47 23.77 17.17 27.96
C VAL A 47 23.21 18.35 27.14
N ARG A 48 22.45 18.05 26.09
CA ARG A 48 21.58 19.02 25.43
C ARG A 48 20.15 18.77 25.87
N VAL A 49 19.68 19.59 26.82
CA VAL A 49 18.27 19.71 27.17
C VAL A 49 17.55 20.37 25.99
N TYR A 50 16.79 19.59 25.22
CA TYR A 50 15.78 20.14 24.31
C TYR A 50 14.41 19.99 24.97
N ASN A 51 13.70 21.12 25.01
CA ASN A 51 12.47 21.35 25.74
C ASN A 51 11.46 20.20 25.66
N ASN A 52 11.15 19.62 26.82
CA ASN A 52 9.86 19.01 27.08
C ASN A 52 8.78 20.05 26.79
N ILE A 53 8.22 20.05 25.58
CA ILE A 53 6.95 20.73 25.33
C ILE A 53 5.89 19.76 25.86
N PRO A 54 5.26 20.02 27.02
CA PRO A 54 4.10 19.24 27.41
C PRO A 54 3.05 19.39 26.30
N ILE A 55 2.56 18.26 25.81
CA ILE A 55 1.39 18.25 24.93
C ILE A 55 0.30 19.01 25.69
N PRO A 56 -0.17 20.16 25.20
CA PRO A 56 -1.16 20.92 25.91
C PRO A 56 -2.43 20.07 26.05
N THR A 57 -3.09 20.09 27.20
CA THR A 57 -4.32 19.33 27.45
C THR A 57 -5.48 19.72 26.52
N TRP A 58 -5.36 20.78 25.72
CA TRP A 58 -6.28 21.12 24.63
C TRP A 58 -6.03 20.35 23.31
N ALA A 59 -4.88 19.68 23.16
CA ALA A 59 -4.57 18.81 22.03
C ALA A 59 -5.28 17.44 22.12
N VAL A 60 -5.82 17.10 23.30
CA VAL A 60 -6.88 16.10 23.43
C VAL A 60 -8.20 16.84 23.19
N LYS A 61 -8.58 16.98 21.92
CA LYS A 61 -9.96 17.38 21.63
C LYS A 61 -10.86 16.27 22.15
N ARG A 62 -11.61 16.52 23.24
CA ARG A 62 -12.89 15.83 23.45
C ARG A 62 -13.62 15.90 22.12
N TYR A 63 -14.08 14.76 21.62
CA TYR A 63 -14.92 14.68 20.42
C TYR A 63 -15.82 15.92 20.41
N SER A 64 -15.66 16.77 19.40
CA SER A 64 -16.60 17.86 19.16
C SER A 64 -18.00 17.29 19.31
N ASN A 65 -18.88 17.96 20.06
CA ASN A 65 -20.24 17.55 20.45
C ASN A 65 -21.12 17.08 19.26
N VAL A 66 -20.78 15.96 18.63
CA VAL A 66 -21.40 15.40 17.45
C VAL A 66 -22.14 14.16 17.93
N PRO A 67 -23.49 14.23 18.04
CA PRO A 67 -24.29 13.16 18.60
C PRO A 67 -24.06 11.78 17.97
N ALA A 68 -23.72 11.75 16.68
CA ALA A 68 -23.49 10.53 15.91
C ALA A 68 -22.21 9.76 16.28
N LEU A 69 -21.31 10.35 17.08
CA LEU A 69 -20.04 9.71 17.49
C LEU A 69 -20.07 9.21 18.94
N TYR A 70 -21.16 9.42 19.69
CA TYR A 70 -21.26 8.98 21.09
C TYR A 70 -21.38 7.46 21.24
N ASP A 71 -21.94 6.78 20.23
CA ASP A 71 -22.24 5.35 20.27
C ASP A 71 -21.21 4.48 19.51
N LEU A 72 -20.16 5.10 18.94
CA LEU A 72 -19.06 4.34 18.35
C LEU A 72 -18.19 3.76 19.48
N PRO A 73 -17.75 2.49 19.39
CA PRO A 73 -16.85 1.93 20.37
C PRO A 73 -15.60 2.80 20.47
N GLU A 74 -15.18 3.10 21.70
CA GLU A 74 -13.94 3.84 21.95
C GLU A 74 -12.79 3.10 21.26
N ILE A 75 -12.09 3.79 20.37
CA ILE A 75 -10.90 3.26 19.73
C ILE A 75 -9.81 3.23 20.79
N VAL A 76 -9.68 2.08 21.45
CA VAL A 76 -8.62 1.85 22.42
C VAL A 76 -7.32 1.72 21.63
N TYR A 77 -6.55 2.81 21.56
CA TYR A 77 -5.16 2.73 21.18
C TYR A 77 -4.44 1.88 22.23
N ASN A 78 -4.17 0.61 21.91
CA ASN A 78 -3.34 -0.26 22.74
C ASN A 78 -1.86 0.19 22.79
N GLN A 79 -1.52 1.33 22.21
CA GLN A 79 -0.26 1.99 22.45
C GLN A 79 -0.34 2.80 23.75
N LYS A 80 -0.05 2.15 24.88
CA LYS A 80 0.69 2.87 25.91
C LYS A 80 1.97 3.38 25.24
N PRO A 81 2.32 4.67 25.32
CA PRO A 81 3.64 5.10 24.91
C PRO A 81 4.64 4.33 25.76
N VAL A 82 5.31 3.35 25.15
CA VAL A 82 6.42 2.64 25.77
C VAL A 82 7.54 3.66 25.83
N ILE A 83 7.66 4.35 26.96
CA ILE A 83 8.89 5.07 27.30
C ILE A 83 9.86 3.97 27.74
N GLU A 84 10.53 3.36 26.76
CA GLU A 84 11.70 2.53 27.03
C GLU A 84 12.82 3.47 27.50
N GLU A 85 13.04 3.51 28.81
CA GLU A 85 14.19 4.18 29.39
C GLU A 85 15.47 3.64 28.74
N GLY A 86 16.21 4.51 28.05
CA GLY A 86 17.60 4.28 27.69
C GLY A 86 17.87 3.49 26.41
N ARG A 87 16.87 3.13 25.61
CA ARG A 87 17.09 2.67 24.23
C ARG A 87 16.25 3.51 23.29
N PHE A 88 16.90 4.46 22.64
CA PHE A 88 16.32 5.06 21.45
C PHE A 88 16.10 3.93 20.45
N VAL A 89 14.83 3.55 20.23
CA VAL A 89 14.43 3.06 18.91
C VAL A 89 14.50 4.29 18.01
N VAL A 90 15.72 4.70 17.68
CA VAL A 90 15.95 5.32 16.38
C VAL A 90 15.50 4.20 15.45
N LEU A 91 14.32 4.35 14.86
CA LEU A 91 14.07 3.74 13.56
C LEU A 91 15.26 4.23 12.74
N GLN A 92 16.33 3.44 12.66
CA GLN A 92 17.34 3.65 11.63
C GLN A 92 16.51 3.58 10.36
N PRO A 93 16.28 4.71 9.69
CA PRO A 93 15.61 4.65 8.41
C PRO A 93 16.57 3.81 7.60
N TYR A 94 16.10 2.71 7.01
CA TYR A 94 16.78 2.28 5.79
C TYR A 94 16.87 3.56 4.95
N SER A 95 18.10 4.01 4.69
CA SER A 95 18.48 5.37 4.25
C SER A 95 17.84 5.82 2.92
N TRP A 96 16.90 5.03 2.40
CA TRP A 96 16.19 5.15 1.14
C TRP A 96 14.78 5.73 1.34
N ASP A 97 14.15 5.59 2.52
CA ASP A 97 12.78 6.10 2.76
C ASP A 97 12.73 7.64 2.91
N TYR A 98 13.83 8.28 3.31
CA TYR A 98 13.94 9.75 3.34
C TYR A 98 14.03 10.37 1.93
N ALA A 99 14.36 9.58 0.91
CA ALA A 99 14.71 10.07 -0.42
C ALA A 99 13.50 10.39 -1.33
N ASN A 100 12.27 10.04 -0.95
CA ASN A 100 11.08 10.24 -1.79
C ASN A 100 10.05 11.20 -1.20
N ARG A 101 10.48 12.26 -0.50
CA ARG A 101 9.56 13.37 -0.15
C ARG A 101 8.92 14.02 -1.38
N GLU A 102 9.50 13.84 -2.56
CA GLU A 102 8.95 14.27 -3.85
C GLU A 102 7.70 13.49 -4.29
N GLU A 103 7.44 12.31 -3.70
CA GLU A 103 6.29 11.47 -4.04
C GLU A 103 4.96 12.18 -3.78
N GLY A 104 4.88 13.00 -2.72
CA GLY A 104 3.64 13.67 -2.31
C GLY A 104 2.60 12.71 -1.70
N CYS A 105 1.47 13.26 -1.26
CA CYS A 105 0.38 12.47 -0.68
C CYS A 105 -0.33 11.63 -1.75
N PHE A 106 -0.60 10.35 -1.48
CA PHE A 106 -1.20 9.40 -2.42
C PHE A 106 -2.55 9.87 -2.99
N VAL A 107 -3.33 10.61 -2.21
CA VAL A 107 -4.64 11.14 -2.63
C VAL A 107 -4.52 12.58 -3.13
N THR A 108 -3.97 13.47 -2.32
CA THR A 108 -3.98 14.92 -2.62
C THR A 108 -2.86 15.34 -3.55
N LYS A 109 -1.88 14.47 -3.80
CA LYS A 109 -0.66 14.67 -4.59
C LYS A 109 0.23 15.83 -4.11
N GLU A 110 -0.16 16.50 -3.04
CA GLU A 110 0.58 17.60 -2.44
C GLU A 110 1.87 17.08 -1.82
N VAL A 111 2.98 17.72 -2.17
CA VAL A 111 4.29 17.51 -1.54
C VAL A 111 4.38 18.39 -0.31
N ASN A 112 4.27 17.78 0.87
CA ASN A 112 4.28 18.49 2.14
C ASN A 112 5.14 17.73 3.17
N TYR A 113 5.93 18.46 3.95
CA TYR A 113 6.73 17.90 5.06
C TYR A 113 5.87 17.27 6.16
N GLY A 114 4.59 17.64 6.24
CA GLY A 114 3.62 17.06 7.16
C GLY A 114 3.07 15.71 6.70
N ASN A 115 3.31 15.27 5.46
CA ASN A 115 2.89 13.97 4.99
C ASN A 115 3.57 12.86 5.81
N ARG A 116 2.79 11.83 6.14
CA ARG A 116 3.22 10.69 6.95
C ARG A 116 3.16 9.42 6.13
N LEU A 117 4.07 8.50 6.42
CA LEU A 117 4.02 7.16 5.85
C LEU A 117 2.89 6.39 6.53
N GLY A 118 1.93 5.92 5.76
CA GLY A 118 0.85 5.03 6.23
C GLY A 118 0.95 3.66 5.56
N TYR A 119 0.29 2.68 6.17
CA TYR A 119 0.27 1.30 5.70
C TYR A 119 -1.09 0.98 5.09
N TRP A 120 -1.09 0.24 3.98
CA TRP A 120 -2.32 -0.25 3.36
C TRP A 120 -2.93 -1.40 4.17
N LEU A 121 -2.07 -2.30 4.65
CA LEU A 121 -2.37 -3.32 5.65
C LEU A 121 -1.52 -3.03 6.89
N ASN A 122 -2.19 -2.67 7.99
CA ASN A 122 -1.51 -2.39 9.25
C ASN A 122 -0.81 -3.65 9.76
N PRO A 123 0.51 -3.59 10.04
CA PRO A 123 1.20 -4.71 10.65
C PRO A 123 0.72 -4.87 12.10
N VAL A 124 0.24 -6.06 12.44
CA VAL A 124 -0.11 -6.40 13.82
C VAL A 124 1.17 -6.44 14.66
N SER A 125 1.15 -5.83 15.85
CA SER A 125 2.30 -5.82 16.77
C SER A 125 2.65 -7.21 17.26
N ASP A 126 1.66 -8.11 17.37
CA ASP A 126 1.89 -9.51 17.66
C ASP A 126 2.62 -10.20 16.50
N SER A 127 3.85 -10.64 16.79
CA SER A 127 4.72 -11.30 15.82
C SER A 127 4.17 -12.61 15.25
N LYS A 128 3.34 -13.36 15.99
CA LYS A 128 2.72 -14.61 15.52
C LYS A 128 1.60 -14.30 14.53
N ILE A 129 0.77 -13.31 14.84
CA ILE A 129 -0.30 -12.86 13.95
C ILE A 129 0.31 -12.28 12.67
N ARG A 130 1.32 -11.41 12.80
CA ARG A 130 2.09 -10.87 11.67
C ARG A 130 2.61 -11.98 10.76
N LYS A 131 3.28 -13.00 11.31
CA LYS A 131 3.79 -14.15 10.53
C LYS A 131 2.67 -14.93 9.84
N LYS A 132 1.53 -15.13 10.53
CA LYS A 132 0.37 -15.82 9.95
C LYS A 132 -0.21 -15.02 8.77
N MET A 133 -0.29 -13.70 8.90
CA MET A 133 -0.73 -12.82 7.81
C MET A 133 0.25 -12.87 6.63
N GLN A 134 1.56 -12.73 6.88
CA GLN A 134 2.59 -12.84 5.83
C GLN A 134 2.47 -14.17 5.07
N GLY A 135 2.45 -15.30 5.78
CA GLY A 135 2.29 -16.61 5.16
C GLY A 135 0.96 -16.80 4.43
N THR A 136 -0.09 -16.07 4.82
CA THR A 136 -1.37 -16.06 4.09
C THR A 136 -1.26 -15.29 2.78
N LEU A 137 -0.65 -14.09 2.81
CA LEU A 137 -0.44 -13.24 1.63
C LEU A 137 0.54 -13.89 0.64
N GLU A 138 1.56 -14.58 1.13
CA GLU A 138 2.49 -15.40 0.32
C GLU A 138 1.75 -16.50 -0.43
N LYS A 139 0.84 -17.22 0.26
CA LYS A 139 0.00 -18.26 -0.37
C LYS A 139 -0.98 -17.68 -1.41
N MET A 140 -1.42 -16.44 -1.21
CA MET A 140 -2.23 -15.72 -2.20
C MET A 140 -1.39 -15.30 -3.42
N ASN A 141 -0.06 -15.23 -3.31
CA ASN A 141 0.86 -14.77 -4.36
C ASN A 141 0.46 -13.42 -4.98
N ILE A 142 -0.08 -12.50 -4.18
CA ILE A 142 -0.54 -11.18 -4.64
C ILE A 142 0.59 -10.15 -4.77
N VAL A 143 1.76 -10.43 -4.20
CA VAL A 143 2.97 -9.61 -4.38
C VAL A 143 3.70 -9.99 -5.67
N GLY A 144 3.49 -11.22 -6.18
CA GLY A 144 4.18 -11.76 -7.34
C GLY A 144 5.49 -12.47 -6.99
N LYS A 145 6.06 -13.22 -7.93
CA LYS A 145 7.35 -13.93 -7.78
C LYS A 145 8.55 -12.99 -7.88
N PHE A 146 8.52 -11.88 -7.15
CA PHE A 146 9.67 -11.01 -7.06
C PHE A 146 10.68 -11.65 -6.11
N TYR A 147 11.57 -12.46 -6.70
CA TYR A 147 12.79 -12.99 -6.08
C TYR A 147 12.63 -13.86 -4.82
N ASP A 148 11.69 -14.80 -4.74
CA ASP A 148 11.57 -15.71 -3.57
C ASP A 148 11.55 -14.98 -2.20
N LEU A 149 11.29 -13.66 -2.19
CA LEU A 149 11.36 -12.84 -1.00
C LEU A 149 10.05 -12.99 -0.22
N PRO A 150 10.12 -13.19 1.10
CA PRO A 150 8.92 -13.26 1.92
C PRO A 150 8.14 -11.94 1.89
N VAL A 151 6.84 -12.02 2.14
CA VAL A 151 6.02 -10.82 2.26
C VAL A 151 6.48 -10.04 3.49
N ASP A 152 6.81 -8.77 3.31
CA ASP A 152 7.23 -7.84 4.34
C ASP A 152 6.38 -6.57 4.28
N PHE A 153 5.64 -6.33 5.37
CA PHE A 153 4.78 -5.17 5.54
C PHE A 153 5.55 -3.86 5.61
N GLU A 154 6.86 -3.88 5.87
CA GLU A 154 7.71 -2.69 5.83
C GLU A 154 8.19 -2.35 4.42
N LEU A 155 7.80 -3.09 3.38
CA LEU A 155 8.19 -2.76 2.01
C LEU A 155 7.25 -1.74 1.38
N ALA A 156 7.76 -1.08 0.35
CA ALA A 156 7.12 0.03 -0.33
C ALA A 156 5.75 -0.33 -0.93
N TYR A 157 5.54 -1.59 -1.32
CA TYR A 157 4.24 -2.04 -1.83
C TYR A 157 3.09 -2.03 -0.81
N ASN A 158 3.40 -1.97 0.49
CA ASN A 158 2.41 -1.84 1.55
C ASN A 158 2.34 -0.41 2.12
N ARG A 159 3.15 0.53 1.61
CA ARG A 159 3.31 1.85 2.23
C ARG A 159 3.14 2.99 1.23
N SER A 160 2.43 4.03 1.63
CA SER A 160 2.24 5.26 0.84
C SER A 160 2.24 6.48 1.74
N PHE A 161 2.61 7.64 1.20
CA PHE A 161 2.50 8.89 1.93
C PHE A 161 1.06 9.39 1.95
N PHE A 162 0.58 9.83 3.11
CA PHE A 162 -0.73 10.44 3.29
C PHE A 162 -0.60 11.77 4.02
N SER A 163 -1.48 12.72 3.72
CA SER A 163 -1.62 13.90 4.58
C SER A 163 -2.21 13.46 5.93
N PRO A 164 -1.91 14.16 7.04
CA PRO A 164 -2.44 13.79 8.36
C PRO A 164 -3.97 13.69 8.39
N SER A 165 -4.66 14.56 7.66
CA SER A 165 -6.12 14.54 7.54
C SER A 165 -6.65 13.28 6.83
N ILE A 166 -6.00 12.85 5.75
CA ILE A 166 -6.38 11.64 5.02
C ILE A 166 -6.09 10.40 5.87
N GLN A 167 -4.91 10.35 6.50
CA GLN A 167 -4.54 9.23 7.36
C GLN A 167 -5.53 9.08 8.52
N SER A 168 -5.86 10.18 9.21
CA SER A 168 -6.79 10.13 10.33
C SER A 168 -8.21 9.77 9.89
N ALA A 169 -8.70 10.34 8.77
CA ALA A 169 -10.00 9.98 8.23
C ALA A 169 -10.08 8.49 7.80
N MET A 170 -8.97 7.92 7.35
CA MET A 170 -8.89 6.54 6.88
C MET A 170 -8.74 5.55 8.05
N ASP A 171 -7.76 5.74 8.93
CA ASP A 171 -7.37 4.74 9.92
C ASP A 171 -7.93 5.00 11.32
N ASP A 172 -8.02 6.27 11.75
CA ASP A 172 -8.59 6.59 13.06
C ASP A 172 -10.12 6.56 13.01
N PHE A 173 -10.72 7.21 12.02
CA PHE A 173 -12.19 7.37 12.02
C PHE A 173 -12.95 6.41 11.11
N GLY A 174 -12.26 5.80 10.13
CA GLY A 174 -12.91 4.95 9.13
C GLY A 174 -13.98 5.70 8.32
N PHE A 175 -13.83 7.02 8.12
CA PHE A 175 -14.76 7.82 7.31
C PHE A 175 -14.55 7.62 5.82
N ILE A 176 -13.34 7.24 5.41
CA ILE A 176 -12.97 7.01 4.02
C ILE A 176 -12.26 5.68 3.84
N ALA A 177 -12.28 5.17 2.62
CA ALA A 177 -11.39 4.12 2.14
C ALA A 177 -10.92 4.45 0.72
N ILE A 178 -9.75 3.94 0.35
CA ILE A 178 -9.25 4.02 -1.02
C ILE A 178 -9.30 2.62 -1.59
N THR A 179 -9.88 2.48 -2.77
CA THR A 179 -10.03 1.18 -3.45
C THR A 179 -9.68 1.30 -4.93
N ALA A 180 -9.60 0.18 -5.64
CA ALA A 180 -9.41 0.23 -7.09
C ALA A 180 -10.68 0.76 -7.76
N SER A 181 -10.55 1.52 -8.83
CA SER A 181 -11.70 2.06 -9.56
C SER A 181 -12.55 0.93 -10.16
N SER A 182 -13.81 1.23 -10.48
CA SER A 182 -14.69 0.28 -11.18
C SER A 182 -14.05 -0.30 -12.44
N SER A 183 -13.37 0.54 -13.24
CA SER A 183 -12.69 0.09 -14.45
C SER A 183 -11.52 -0.85 -14.17
N THR A 184 -10.80 -0.67 -13.06
CA THR A 184 -9.73 -1.58 -12.67
C THR A 184 -10.30 -2.90 -12.12
N LEU A 185 -11.39 -2.84 -11.37
CA LEU A 185 -12.11 -4.02 -10.86
C LEU A 185 -12.73 -4.87 -11.99
N ASP A 186 -13.16 -4.25 -13.09
CA ASP A 186 -13.66 -4.95 -14.29
C ASP A 186 -12.64 -5.93 -14.86
N PHE A 187 -11.34 -5.69 -14.68
CA PHE A 187 -10.27 -6.60 -15.10
C PHE A 187 -9.78 -7.52 -13.97
N LEU A 188 -9.61 -6.99 -12.76
CA LEU A 188 -9.09 -7.78 -11.63
C LEU A 188 -10.04 -8.91 -11.23
N ILE A 189 -11.36 -8.67 -11.21
CA ILE A 189 -12.33 -9.70 -10.80
C ILE A 189 -12.31 -10.90 -11.75
N PRO A 190 -12.48 -10.74 -13.09
CA PRO A 190 -12.37 -11.87 -14.01
C PRO A 190 -11.00 -12.55 -13.99
N MET A 191 -9.91 -11.79 -13.81
CA MET A 191 -8.55 -12.34 -13.71
C MET A 191 -8.43 -13.30 -12.52
N ILE A 192 -8.83 -12.86 -11.33
CA ILE A 192 -8.76 -13.71 -10.12
C ILE A 192 -9.78 -14.85 -10.16
N LYS A 193 -10.98 -14.63 -10.72
CA LYS A 193 -11.97 -15.71 -10.94
C LYS A 193 -11.41 -16.81 -11.85
N SER A 194 -10.82 -16.43 -12.98
CA SER A 194 -10.24 -17.38 -13.93
C SER A 194 -9.10 -18.17 -13.31
N GLU A 195 -8.27 -17.53 -12.49
CA GLU A 195 -7.21 -18.22 -11.76
C GLU A 195 -7.76 -19.18 -10.68
N ASN A 196 -8.83 -18.80 -9.98
CA ASN A 196 -9.50 -19.70 -9.03
C ASN A 196 -10.06 -20.94 -9.74
N LEU A 197 -10.70 -20.75 -10.90
CA LEU A 197 -11.23 -21.86 -11.71
C LEU A 197 -10.11 -22.76 -12.24
N ARG A 198 -9.01 -22.19 -12.75
CA ARG A 198 -7.84 -22.95 -13.21
C ARG A 198 -7.27 -23.82 -12.08
N ARG A 199 -7.16 -23.26 -10.87
CA ARG A 199 -6.66 -23.99 -9.70
C ARG A 199 -7.62 -25.08 -9.24
N GLN A 200 -8.93 -24.85 -9.30
CA GLN A 200 -9.92 -25.88 -9.02
C GLN A 200 -9.85 -27.04 -10.02
N ALA A 201 -9.71 -26.74 -11.32
CA ALA A 201 -9.51 -27.76 -12.35
C ALA A 201 -8.22 -28.58 -12.11
N GLU A 202 -7.12 -27.92 -11.74
CA GLU A 202 -5.85 -28.62 -11.40
C GLU A 202 -6.02 -29.54 -10.17
N ALA A 203 -6.77 -29.11 -9.16
CA ALA A 203 -7.08 -29.93 -8.00
C ALA A 203 -7.95 -31.14 -8.38
N ASN A 204 -8.99 -30.93 -9.19
CA ASN A 204 -9.87 -32.00 -9.68
C ASN A 204 -9.11 -33.06 -10.52
N GLU A 205 -8.13 -32.65 -11.32
CA GLU A 205 -7.31 -33.56 -12.15
C GLU A 205 -6.24 -34.30 -11.32
N ARG A 206 -5.63 -33.65 -10.33
CA ARG A 206 -4.37 -34.14 -9.72
C ARG A 206 -4.42 -34.39 -8.21
N GLY A 207 -5.56 -34.13 -7.58
CA GLY A 207 -5.79 -34.27 -6.14
C GLY A 207 -5.26 -33.09 -5.32
N LYS A 208 -4.43 -32.24 -5.93
CA LYS A 208 -3.80 -31.09 -5.29
C LYS A 208 -3.35 -30.06 -6.31
N THR A 209 -3.37 -28.79 -5.92
CA THR A 209 -2.70 -27.73 -6.67
C THR A 209 -1.21 -27.80 -6.44
N ARG A 210 -0.41 -27.98 -7.51
CA ARG A 210 1.05 -27.96 -7.39
C ARG A 210 1.62 -26.55 -7.44
N THR A 211 0.86 -25.59 -7.96
CA THR A 211 1.34 -24.23 -8.24
C THR A 211 0.69 -23.16 -7.37
N THR A 212 1.49 -22.15 -6.99
CA THR A 212 0.98 -20.88 -6.45
C THR A 212 0.11 -20.17 -7.50
N ARG A 213 -0.70 -19.18 -7.08
CA ARG A 213 -1.54 -18.43 -8.02
C ARG A 213 -0.70 -17.83 -9.15
N GLN A 214 -1.14 -17.99 -10.39
CA GLN A 214 -0.51 -17.42 -11.57
C GLN A 214 -1.21 -16.10 -11.92
N ILE A 215 -0.80 -15.02 -11.24
CA ILE A 215 -1.32 -13.67 -11.51
C ILE A 215 -0.36 -12.97 -12.47
N ASP A 216 -0.89 -12.39 -13.54
CA ASP A 216 -0.12 -11.58 -14.48
C ASP A 216 0.12 -10.17 -13.91
N HIS A 217 1.19 -10.02 -13.14
CA HIS A 217 1.58 -8.73 -12.55
C HIS A 217 2.02 -7.68 -13.58
N SER A 218 2.28 -8.08 -14.83
CA SER A 218 2.62 -7.13 -15.89
C SER A 218 1.39 -6.42 -16.45
N HIS A 219 0.19 -6.98 -16.24
CA HIS A 219 -1.05 -6.42 -16.75
C HIS A 219 -1.29 -4.99 -16.20
N PRO A 220 -1.72 -4.03 -17.04
CA PRO A 220 -1.91 -2.62 -16.63
C PRO A 220 -2.83 -2.43 -15.43
N CYS A 221 -3.82 -3.30 -15.21
CA CYS A 221 -4.69 -3.20 -14.04
C CYS A 221 -4.00 -3.53 -12.69
N ILE A 222 -2.75 -4.04 -12.72
CA ILE A 222 -1.92 -4.29 -11.52
C ILE A 222 -0.71 -3.35 -11.50
N SER A 223 -0.06 -3.17 -12.65
CA SER A 223 1.13 -2.33 -12.78
C SER A 223 0.80 -0.83 -12.79
N ASP A 224 -0.35 -0.43 -13.34
CA ASP A 224 -0.84 0.95 -13.38
C ASP A 224 -2.38 1.06 -13.16
N PRO A 225 -2.88 0.62 -11.99
CA PRO A 225 -4.30 0.71 -11.65
C PRO A 225 -4.74 2.15 -11.43
N LYS A 226 -6.03 2.37 -11.65
CA LYS A 226 -6.73 3.57 -11.17
C LYS A 226 -7.38 3.26 -9.83
N PHE A 227 -7.40 4.26 -8.97
CA PHE A 227 -7.97 4.22 -7.64
C PHE A 227 -9.13 5.19 -7.50
N GLU A 228 -9.95 4.96 -6.49
CA GLU A 228 -11.09 5.77 -6.14
C GLU A 228 -11.15 5.95 -4.62
N LEU A 229 -11.43 7.18 -4.18
CA LEU A 229 -11.67 7.50 -2.78
C LEU A 229 -13.15 7.37 -2.51
N VAL A 230 -13.50 6.46 -1.61
CA VAL A 230 -14.86 6.21 -1.16
C VAL A 230 -15.04 6.86 0.21
N ALA A 231 -15.90 7.88 0.27
CA ALA A 231 -16.31 8.47 1.55
C ALA A 231 -17.54 7.74 2.08
N MET A 232 -17.34 6.88 3.08
CA MET A 232 -18.43 6.16 3.77
C MET A 232 -19.24 7.09 4.67
N HIS A 233 -18.62 8.17 5.15
CA HIS A 233 -19.27 9.25 5.89
C HIS A 233 -18.88 10.62 5.31
N PRO A 234 -19.43 11.03 4.14
CA PRO A 234 -18.98 12.21 3.40
C PRO A 234 -18.96 13.50 4.24
N HIS A 235 -20.03 13.76 4.99
CA HIS A 235 -20.15 14.98 5.82
C HIS A 235 -19.38 14.93 7.14
N HIS A 236 -18.89 13.74 7.56
CA HIS A 236 -17.95 13.63 8.68
C HIS A 236 -16.51 13.77 8.19
N PHE A 237 -16.21 13.24 7.01
CA PHE A 237 -14.93 13.42 6.35
C PHE A 237 -14.69 14.89 5.96
N LEU A 238 -15.68 15.53 5.34
CA LEU A 238 -15.67 16.95 4.97
C LEU A 238 -16.88 17.66 5.58
N PRO A 239 -16.78 18.11 6.85
CA PRO A 239 -17.81 18.93 7.49
C PRO A 239 -18.10 20.22 6.72
N PRO A 240 -19.28 20.83 6.92
CA PRO A 240 -19.64 22.09 6.27
C PRO A 240 -18.56 23.18 6.43
N GLY A 241 -18.18 23.79 5.32
CA GLY A 241 -17.13 24.82 5.28
C GLY A 241 -15.70 24.27 5.14
N THR A 242 -15.53 22.95 5.08
CA THR A 242 -14.24 22.30 4.77
C THR A 242 -14.22 21.77 3.34
N GLN A 243 -13.02 21.57 2.80
CA GLN A 243 -12.81 21.05 1.45
C GLN A 243 -11.57 20.15 1.40
N LEU A 244 -11.62 19.16 0.51
CA LEU A 244 -10.48 18.37 0.08
C LEU A 244 -9.85 19.05 -1.13
N SER A 245 -8.64 19.55 -0.99
CA SER A 245 -7.87 20.08 -2.12
C SER A 245 -6.98 18.98 -2.71
N ILE A 246 -7.05 18.78 -4.02
CA ILE A 246 -6.19 17.87 -4.76
C ILE A 246 -5.34 18.68 -5.72
N PHE A 247 -4.02 18.50 -5.63
CA PHE A 247 -3.06 19.13 -6.51
C PHE A 247 -2.96 18.36 -7.83
N ASP A 248 -3.11 19.04 -8.97
CA ASP A 248 -2.74 18.49 -10.26
C ASP A 248 -1.30 18.92 -10.60
N PRO A 249 -0.32 18.00 -10.55
CA PRO A 249 1.06 18.33 -10.86
C PRO A 249 1.30 18.66 -12.34
N LYS A 250 0.38 18.29 -13.25
CA LYS A 250 0.53 18.59 -14.69
C LYS A 250 0.18 20.04 -14.98
N GLU A 251 -0.97 20.47 -14.48
CA GLU A 251 -1.50 21.82 -14.69
C GLU A 251 -1.04 22.81 -13.60
N MET A 252 -0.40 22.31 -12.54
CA MET A 252 0.06 23.08 -11.37
C MET A 252 -1.07 23.85 -10.68
N VAL A 253 -2.27 23.25 -10.62
CA VAL A 253 -3.46 23.86 -10.00
C VAL A 253 -4.03 22.98 -8.90
N TYR A 254 -4.79 23.60 -7.99
CA TYR A 254 -5.58 22.89 -6.99
C TYR A 254 -7.04 22.86 -7.41
N GLU A 255 -7.62 21.67 -7.41
CA GLU A 255 -9.05 21.50 -7.48
C GLU A 255 -9.61 21.19 -6.10
N SER A 256 -10.69 21.86 -5.73
CA SER A 256 -11.29 21.76 -4.40
C SER A 256 -12.57 20.95 -4.48
N TYR A 257 -12.73 20.04 -3.53
CA TYR A 257 -13.88 19.15 -3.44
C TYR A 257 -14.54 19.26 -2.07
N VAL A 258 -15.86 19.13 -2.03
CA VAL A 258 -16.70 19.20 -0.83
C VAL A 258 -17.64 17.99 -0.78
N ALA A 259 -18.16 17.68 0.41
CA ALA A 259 -19.26 16.74 0.53
C ALA A 259 -20.56 17.38 0.00
N ALA A 260 -21.12 16.80 -1.05
CA ALA A 260 -22.38 17.25 -1.63
C ALA A 260 -23.58 16.59 -0.95
N LYS A 261 -24.76 17.18 -1.17
CA LYS A 261 -26.02 16.73 -0.54
C LYS A 261 -26.43 15.32 -0.94
N ASP A 262 -25.99 14.85 -2.10
CA ASP A 262 -26.25 13.49 -2.58
C ASP A 262 -25.31 12.44 -1.99
N GLY A 263 -24.36 12.84 -1.14
CA GLY A 263 -23.41 11.92 -0.52
C GLY A 263 -22.18 11.62 -1.38
N HIS A 264 -22.02 12.27 -2.52
CA HIS A 264 -20.75 12.22 -3.27
C HIS A 264 -19.79 13.33 -2.84
N ILE A 265 -18.51 13.13 -3.10
CA ILE A 265 -17.49 14.18 -3.04
C ILE A 265 -17.44 14.88 -4.40
N ARG A 266 -17.65 16.19 -4.44
CA ARG A 266 -17.86 16.97 -5.68
C ARG A 266 -17.19 18.34 -5.63
N THR A 267 -17.05 19.02 -6.77
CA THR A 267 -16.44 20.35 -6.82
C THR A 267 -17.31 21.47 -6.24
N SER A 268 -18.63 21.26 -6.11
CA SER A 268 -19.53 22.11 -5.33
C SER A 268 -20.52 21.27 -4.51
N VAL A 269 -21.34 21.93 -3.69
CA VAL A 269 -22.41 21.26 -2.90
C VAL A 269 -23.57 20.76 -3.76
N ASP A 270 -23.59 21.14 -5.04
CA ASP A 270 -24.68 20.85 -5.96
C ASP A 270 -24.52 19.45 -6.57
N SER A 271 -25.63 18.72 -6.70
CA SER A 271 -25.62 17.34 -7.22
C SER A 271 -25.23 17.23 -8.70
N TRP A 272 -25.23 18.35 -9.44
CA TRP A 272 -24.83 18.42 -10.84
C TRP A 272 -23.36 18.79 -11.05
N SER A 273 -22.65 19.25 -10.00
CA SER A 273 -21.23 19.58 -10.15
C SER A 273 -20.38 18.31 -10.32
N PRO A 274 -19.27 18.37 -11.05
CA PRO A 274 -18.37 17.23 -11.22
C PRO A 274 -18.03 16.50 -9.92
N ARG A 275 -18.00 15.16 -9.98
CA ARG A 275 -17.56 14.30 -8.86
C ARG A 275 -16.05 14.25 -8.81
N LEU A 276 -15.52 13.92 -7.64
CA LEU A 276 -14.13 13.50 -7.49
C LEU A 276 -13.83 12.34 -8.47
N PRO A 277 -12.95 12.54 -9.46
CA PRO A 277 -12.65 11.50 -10.42
C PRO A 277 -11.76 10.42 -9.80
N CYS A 278 -11.71 9.26 -10.46
CA CYS A 278 -10.67 8.28 -10.18
C CYS A 278 -9.28 8.89 -10.42
N PHE A 279 -8.28 8.44 -9.67
CA PHE A 279 -6.92 8.95 -9.75
C PHE A 279 -5.90 7.83 -9.90
N GLU A 280 -4.74 8.17 -10.45
CA GLU A 280 -3.59 7.27 -10.55
C GLU A 280 -2.70 7.44 -9.31
N ARG A 281 -1.94 6.39 -8.97
CA ARG A 281 -0.90 6.45 -7.93
C ARG A 281 0.17 7.50 -8.30
N ASN A 282 0.74 8.18 -7.30
CA ASN A 282 1.80 9.18 -7.46
C ASN A 282 3.23 8.60 -7.26
N ASP A 283 3.33 7.36 -6.82
CA ASP A 283 4.56 6.67 -6.46
C ASP A 283 5.24 5.95 -7.63
N LYS A 284 4.80 6.22 -8.87
CA LYS A 284 5.37 5.68 -10.12
C LYS A 284 6.88 5.95 -10.25
N ASN A 285 7.35 7.03 -9.63
CA ASN A 285 8.75 7.47 -9.69
C ASN A 285 9.63 6.87 -8.60
N ARG A 286 9.10 6.05 -7.67
CA ARG A 286 9.92 5.40 -6.65
C ARG A 286 11.00 4.56 -7.32
N LEU A 287 12.24 5.04 -7.24
CA LEU A 287 13.47 4.56 -7.89
C LEU A 287 13.22 3.44 -8.90
N SER A 288 13.06 3.89 -10.15
CA SER A 288 12.88 3.15 -11.38
C SER A 288 14.03 2.18 -11.67
N GLY A 289 14.16 1.12 -10.86
CA GLY A 289 14.86 -0.10 -11.23
C GLY A 289 14.02 -1.04 -12.09
N GLY A 290 12.78 -0.65 -12.43
CA GLY A 290 11.80 -1.50 -13.10
C GLY A 290 11.04 -2.44 -12.16
N ASP A 291 11.35 -2.42 -10.87
CA ASP A 291 10.75 -3.32 -9.89
C ASP A 291 9.42 -2.77 -9.35
N LEU A 292 8.32 -3.44 -9.72
CA LEU A 292 6.96 -3.20 -9.21
C LEU A 292 6.86 -3.28 -7.68
N ILE A 293 7.88 -3.84 -7.01
CA ILE A 293 8.01 -3.95 -5.55
C ILE A 293 8.05 -2.57 -4.88
N MET A 294 8.48 -1.55 -5.61
CA MET A 294 8.60 -0.20 -5.07
C MET A 294 7.26 0.55 -5.03
N GLN A 295 6.21 0.07 -5.69
CA GLN A 295 4.93 0.78 -5.80
C GLN A 295 3.82 0.12 -5.00
N ALA A 296 2.83 0.90 -4.56
CA ALA A 296 1.66 0.44 -3.83
C ALA A 296 0.94 -0.70 -4.59
N ASN A 297 0.85 -1.87 -3.94
CA ASN A 297 0.23 -3.04 -4.53
C ASN A 297 -1.30 -2.90 -4.48
N VAL A 298 -1.95 -3.02 -5.64
CA VAL A 298 -3.40 -2.85 -5.77
C VAL A 298 -4.18 -3.82 -4.87
N PHE A 299 -3.70 -5.04 -4.68
CA PHE A 299 -4.37 -6.02 -3.83
C PHE A 299 -4.28 -5.64 -2.35
N PHE A 300 -3.20 -5.00 -1.91
CA PHE A 300 -3.09 -4.51 -0.53
C PHE A 300 -4.08 -3.37 -0.29
N VAL A 301 -4.22 -2.46 -1.27
CA VAL A 301 -5.25 -1.40 -1.25
C VAL A 301 -6.66 -2.02 -1.19
N ILE A 302 -6.95 -3.04 -2.00
CA ILE A 302 -8.24 -3.76 -2.01
C ILE A 302 -8.53 -4.41 -0.66
N LEU A 303 -7.57 -5.14 -0.09
CA LEU A 303 -7.73 -5.82 1.19
C LEU A 303 -7.91 -4.82 2.34
N GLY A 304 -7.17 -3.71 2.32
CA GLY A 304 -7.35 -2.62 3.29
C GLY A 304 -8.73 -1.96 3.19
N ALA A 305 -9.26 -1.80 1.97
CA ALA A 305 -10.61 -1.29 1.73
C ALA A 305 -11.70 -2.27 2.17
N ASP A 306 -11.55 -3.57 1.88
CA ASP A 306 -12.51 -4.62 2.27
C ASP A 306 -12.75 -4.63 3.79
N ILE A 307 -11.69 -4.51 4.60
CA ILE A 307 -11.80 -4.42 6.06
C ILE A 307 -12.71 -3.24 6.46
N LYS A 308 -12.47 -2.07 5.86
CA LYS A 308 -13.23 -0.85 6.15
C LYS A 308 -14.69 -0.96 5.68
N PHE A 309 -14.94 -1.51 4.49
CA PHE A 309 -16.28 -1.72 3.95
C PHE A 309 -17.09 -2.74 4.75
N ARG A 310 -16.48 -3.84 5.21
CA ARG A 310 -17.14 -4.80 6.11
C ARG A 310 -17.55 -4.15 7.42
N ARG A 311 -16.68 -3.35 8.04
CA ARG A 311 -16.98 -2.58 9.25
C ARG A 311 -18.15 -1.63 9.02
N TYR A 312 -18.14 -0.90 7.91
CA TYR A 312 -19.24 0.00 7.54
C TYR A 312 -20.56 -0.75 7.39
N PHE A 313 -20.62 -1.83 6.61
CA PHE A 313 -21.87 -2.58 6.42
C PHE A 313 -22.37 -3.21 7.72
N LYS A 314 -21.46 -3.77 8.55
CA LYS A 314 -21.83 -4.30 9.87
C LYS A 314 -22.43 -3.22 10.76
N TRP A 315 -21.78 -2.05 10.84
CA TRP A 315 -22.30 -0.93 11.61
C TRP A 315 -23.63 -0.42 11.05
N ALA A 316 -23.76 -0.37 9.73
CA ALA A 316 -24.96 0.12 9.07
C ALA A 316 -26.18 -0.79 9.26
N ASP A 317 -25.96 -2.11 9.21
CA ASP A 317 -26.99 -3.10 9.49
C ASP A 317 -27.44 -3.05 10.96
N ALA A 318 -26.52 -2.77 11.89
CA ALA A 318 -26.83 -2.59 13.30
C ALA A 318 -27.50 -1.23 13.62
N ASN A 319 -27.25 -0.19 12.83
CA ASN A 319 -27.68 1.19 13.09
C ASN A 319 -28.42 1.84 11.90
N PRO A 320 -29.49 1.22 11.35
CA PRO A 320 -30.10 1.66 10.10
C PRO A 320 -30.69 3.08 10.14
N ALA A 321 -31.05 3.58 11.33
CA ALA A 321 -31.57 4.94 11.51
C ALA A 321 -30.48 6.03 11.49
N SER A 322 -29.23 5.68 11.80
CA SER A 322 -28.10 6.61 11.94
C SER A 322 -27.24 6.68 10.68
N VAL A 323 -27.49 5.80 9.71
CA VAL A 323 -26.69 5.67 8.49
C VAL A 323 -27.20 6.64 7.43
N GLN A 324 -26.32 7.55 7.00
CA GLN A 324 -26.54 8.25 5.75
C GLN A 324 -26.56 7.21 4.61
N ARG A 325 -27.65 7.14 3.85
CA ARG A 325 -27.70 6.28 2.66
C ARG A 325 -26.66 6.77 1.66
N LEU A 326 -25.69 5.91 1.37
CA LEU A 326 -24.72 6.15 0.32
C LEU A 326 -25.37 5.99 -1.05
N PRO A 327 -24.86 6.70 -2.07
CA PRO A 327 -25.28 6.49 -3.45
C PRO A 327 -25.12 5.05 -3.92
N GLU A 328 -26.04 4.58 -4.77
CA GLU A 328 -26.06 3.19 -5.25
C GLU A 328 -24.78 2.80 -5.99
N ASP A 329 -24.21 3.72 -6.77
CA ASP A 329 -22.95 3.51 -7.48
C ASP A 329 -21.76 3.34 -6.53
N VAL A 330 -21.75 4.07 -5.40
CA VAL A 330 -20.73 3.92 -4.35
C VAL A 330 -20.88 2.58 -3.65
N VAL A 331 -22.11 2.20 -3.28
CA VAL A 331 -22.41 0.89 -2.67
C VAL A 331 -22.03 -0.25 -3.62
N ALA A 332 -22.31 -0.12 -4.92
CA ALA A 332 -21.92 -1.09 -5.93
C ALA A 332 -20.39 -1.23 -6.00
N LEU A 333 -19.65 -0.12 -6.01
CA LEU A 333 -18.19 -0.16 -5.97
C LEU A 333 -17.67 -0.90 -4.72
N MET A 334 -18.19 -0.55 -3.53
CA MET A 334 -17.82 -1.21 -2.28
C MET A 334 -18.05 -2.72 -2.34
N ARG A 335 -19.22 -3.16 -2.84
CA ARG A 335 -19.55 -4.59 -2.99
C ARG A 335 -18.62 -5.29 -3.97
N ARG A 336 -18.24 -4.65 -5.07
CA ARG A 336 -17.29 -5.23 -6.05
C ARG A 336 -15.88 -5.35 -5.48
N THR A 337 -15.43 -4.38 -4.68
CA THR A 337 -14.17 -4.50 -3.92
C THR A 337 -14.21 -5.69 -2.97
N MET A 338 -15.31 -5.85 -2.22
CA MET A 338 -15.49 -6.98 -1.30
C MET A 338 -15.58 -8.32 -2.04
N GLU A 339 -16.17 -8.36 -3.24
CA GLU A 339 -16.17 -9.54 -4.12
C GLU A 339 -14.74 -9.93 -4.50
N LEU A 340 -13.92 -8.98 -4.95
CA LEU A 340 -12.52 -9.25 -5.26
C LEU A 340 -11.75 -9.76 -4.04
N ALA A 341 -11.93 -9.14 -2.88
CA ALA A 341 -11.30 -9.59 -1.64
C ALA A 341 -11.73 -11.02 -1.28
N ALA A 342 -13.03 -11.35 -1.39
CA ALA A 342 -13.52 -12.71 -1.15
C ALA A 342 -12.88 -13.75 -2.10
N LEU A 343 -12.68 -13.40 -3.38
CA LEU A 343 -12.00 -14.27 -4.35
C LEU A 343 -10.51 -14.49 -4.01
N LEU A 344 -9.84 -13.49 -3.43
CA LEU A 344 -8.47 -13.61 -2.94
C LEU A 344 -8.40 -14.51 -1.69
N TYR A 345 -9.37 -14.36 -0.78
CA TYR A 345 -9.52 -15.19 0.42
C TYR A 345 -9.97 -16.63 0.14
N GLN A 346 -10.37 -16.96 -1.10
CA GLN A 346 -10.78 -18.31 -1.45
C GLN A 346 -9.69 -19.32 -1.03
N LYS A 347 -10.13 -20.32 -0.26
CA LYS A 347 -9.26 -21.39 0.27
C LYS A 347 -8.58 -22.16 -0.86
N GLN A 348 -7.56 -22.94 -0.51
CA GLN A 348 -6.99 -23.89 -1.45
C GLN A 348 -8.10 -24.82 -1.96
N PRO A 349 -8.21 -25.00 -3.28
CA PRO A 349 -9.23 -25.87 -3.84
C PRO A 349 -8.95 -27.31 -3.44
N VAL A 350 -10.03 -28.04 -3.17
CA VAL A 350 -10.06 -29.46 -2.84
C VAL A 350 -10.76 -30.16 -4.01
N PRO A 351 -10.34 -31.39 -4.41
CA PRO A 351 -11.02 -32.13 -5.47
C PRO A 351 -12.54 -32.22 -5.21
N GLU A 352 -13.33 -31.92 -6.21
CA GLU A 352 -14.80 -32.02 -6.13
C GLU A 352 -15.25 -33.48 -6.24
N GLU A 353 -16.37 -33.82 -5.61
CA GLU A 353 -16.99 -35.14 -5.68
C GLU A 353 -17.24 -35.54 -7.15
N GLY A 354 -16.78 -36.73 -7.53
CA GLY A 354 -16.83 -37.22 -8.91
C GLY A 354 -15.68 -36.77 -9.81
N SER A 355 -14.69 -36.03 -9.31
CA SER A 355 -13.44 -35.75 -10.03
C SER A 355 -12.47 -36.94 -10.02
N GLU A 356 -11.55 -36.99 -10.98
CA GLU A 356 -10.58 -38.09 -11.14
C GLU A 356 -9.71 -38.33 -9.89
N ALA A 357 -9.47 -37.27 -9.13
CA ALA A 357 -8.65 -37.31 -7.94
C ALA A 357 -9.44 -37.22 -6.62
N PHE A 358 -10.77 -37.37 -6.68
CA PHE A 358 -11.59 -37.48 -5.49
C PHE A 358 -11.41 -38.86 -4.86
N ASP A 359 -10.81 -38.91 -3.67
CA ASP A 359 -10.69 -40.13 -2.88
C ASP A 359 -11.65 -40.02 -1.68
N GLU A 360 -12.69 -40.86 -1.64
CA GLU A 360 -13.72 -40.89 -0.59
C GLU A 360 -13.15 -41.17 0.83
N GLY A 361 -11.89 -41.61 0.91
CA GLY A 361 -11.22 -42.02 2.15
C GLY A 361 -10.32 -40.99 2.82
N GLU A 362 -9.92 -39.90 2.15
CA GLU A 362 -9.05 -38.87 2.76
C GLU A 362 -9.88 -37.71 3.32
N SER A 363 -9.95 -37.64 4.65
CA SER A 363 -10.43 -36.47 5.39
C SER A 363 -9.56 -35.26 5.04
N PHE A 364 -9.97 -34.48 4.04
CA PHE A 364 -9.34 -33.21 3.74
C PHE A 364 -9.39 -32.31 5.00
N PRO A 365 -8.24 -31.77 5.47
CA PRO A 365 -8.21 -31.00 6.70
C PRO A 365 -9.06 -29.75 6.52
N TYR A 366 -10.21 -29.76 7.20
CA TYR A 366 -11.13 -28.65 7.34
C TYR A 366 -10.45 -27.52 8.12
N CYS A 367 -9.64 -26.70 7.44
CA CYS A 367 -9.15 -25.47 8.03
C CYS A 367 -10.24 -24.41 7.93
N ALA A 368 -11.16 -24.42 8.90
CA ALA A 368 -11.98 -23.27 9.23
C ALA A 368 -11.05 -22.12 9.65
N VAL A 369 -11.02 -21.05 8.85
CA VAL A 369 -10.53 -19.75 9.33
C VAL A 369 -11.57 -18.74 8.89
N TYR A 370 -12.65 -18.70 9.67
CA TYR A 370 -13.43 -17.50 9.99
C TYR A 370 -14.30 -17.84 11.21
N GLU A 371 -13.64 -18.14 12.34
CA GLU A 371 -14.30 -18.10 13.65
C GLU A 371 -13.45 -17.41 14.73
N ASN A 372 -12.22 -16.95 14.46
CA ASN A 372 -11.39 -16.25 15.48
C ASN A 372 -10.54 -15.12 14.89
N CYS A 373 -11.12 -14.30 14.02
CA CYS A 373 -10.72 -12.90 13.93
C CYS A 373 -11.86 -12.07 14.54
N GLU A 374 -12.16 -12.34 15.81
CA GLU A 374 -12.94 -11.40 16.61
C GLU A 374 -12.13 -10.09 16.70
N GLU A 375 -12.53 -9.11 15.90
CA GLU A 375 -12.90 -7.73 16.24
C GLU A 375 -12.11 -6.89 17.26
N SER A 376 -11.05 -7.38 17.91
CA SER A 376 -10.25 -6.61 18.87
C SER A 376 -8.78 -6.38 18.49
N GLU A 377 -8.31 -6.88 17.34
CA GLU A 377 -6.87 -6.83 16.99
C GLU A 377 -6.57 -6.35 15.56
N PHE A 378 -7.33 -5.39 15.04
CA PHE A 378 -6.95 -4.61 13.85
C PHE A 378 -7.30 -3.13 13.96
#